data_AF-A0A7J7JYT6-F1
#
_entry.id   AF-A0A7J7JYT6-F1
#
_cell.length_a   1.000
_cell.length_b   1.000
_cell.length_c   1.000
_cell.angle_alpha   90.00
_cell.angle_beta   90.00
_cell.angle_gamma   90.00
#
_symmetry.space_group_name_H-M   'P 1'
#
loop_
_entity.id
_entity.type
_entity.pdbx_description
1 polymer ?
#
loop_
_entity_poly.entity_id
_entity_poly.type
_entity_poly.pdbx_seq_one_letter_code
_entity_poly.pdbx_strand_id
1 'polypeptide(L)'
;MKHLIGLKKRYKLIKIIPDAWSLIGNLHLAKQEWGPGQKKFERILSRPLTKDDPYSLIALGNVWLQTLHAGIKDKDKEKRHQDRALGMYKQVLRNDNRNIWAANGIGCILAHKNLLNESRDVFAQVREATADFPDVWLNIAHIYVEQKQYIAAVTMKFYKHDNTEVLLYLARAYFKSNRLKEAKQTLQKVC
;
A
#
# COMPACT_ATOMS: atom_id res chain seq x y z
N MET A 1 -3.17 25.99 36.34
CA MET A 1 -3.39 24.52 36.36
C MET A 1 -4.64 24.03 35.60
N LYS A 2 -5.85 24.57 35.81
CA LYS A 2 -7.09 24.13 35.11
C LYS A 2 -7.01 24.18 33.56
N HIS A 3 -6.32 25.18 33.01
CA HIS A 3 -6.14 25.34 31.55
C HIS A 3 -5.28 24.23 30.90
N LEU A 4 -4.24 23.76 31.60
CA LEU A 4 -3.35 22.67 31.14
C LEU A 4 -4.05 21.31 31.18
N ILE A 5 -4.91 21.07 32.17
CA ILE A 5 -5.72 19.84 32.28
C ILE A 5 -6.76 19.79 31.14
N GLY A 6 -7.40 20.92 30.82
CA GLY A 6 -8.32 21.04 29.69
C GLY A 6 -7.64 20.78 28.34
N LEU A 7 -6.43 21.28 28.14
CA LEU A 7 -5.61 21.04 26.95
C LEU A 7 -5.21 19.57 26.81
N LYS A 8 -4.74 18.91 27.88
CA LYS A 8 -4.42 17.47 27.84
C LYS A 8 -5.66 16.62 27.54
N LYS A 9 -6.82 16.95 28.13
CA LYS A 9 -8.08 16.23 27.86
C LYS A 9 -8.56 16.44 26.42
N ARG A 10 -8.47 17.67 25.90
CA ARG A 10 -8.76 17.96 24.48
C ARG A 10 -7.80 17.22 23.56
N TYR A 11 -6.50 17.25 23.82
CA TYR A 11 -5.49 16.53 23.04
C TYR A 11 -5.76 15.02 23.01
N LYS A 12 -6.12 14.43 24.17
CA LYS A 12 -6.49 13.02 24.26
C LYS A 12 -7.76 12.70 23.47
N LEU A 13 -8.79 13.55 23.54
CA LEU A 13 -10.01 13.41 22.73
C LEU A 13 -9.73 13.57 21.23
N ILE A 14 -8.88 14.53 20.87
CA ILE A 14 -8.45 14.80 19.50
C ILE A 14 -7.70 13.59 18.93
N LYS A 15 -6.97 12.82 19.73
CA LYS A 15 -6.30 11.59 19.31
C LYS A 15 -7.27 10.40 19.18
N ILE A 16 -8.20 10.24 20.12
CA ILE A 16 -9.19 9.13 20.14
C ILE A 16 -10.14 9.19 18.93
N ILE A 17 -10.50 10.39 18.46
CA ILE A 17 -11.50 10.51 17.38
C ILE A 17 -10.97 10.02 16.02
N PRO A 18 -9.77 10.40 15.53
CA PRO A 18 -9.12 9.78 14.38
C PRO A 18 -8.96 8.28 14.54
N ASP A 19 -8.47 7.81 15.70
CA ASP A 19 -8.26 6.38 15.94
C ASP A 19 -9.57 5.58 15.77
N ALA A 20 -10.69 6.08 16.29
CA ALA A 20 -12.00 5.45 16.15
C ALA A 20 -12.51 5.46 14.70
N TRP A 21 -12.40 6.59 13.99
CA TRP A 21 -12.83 6.67 12.59
C TRP A 21 -11.96 5.83 11.66
N SER A 22 -10.66 5.75 11.93
CA SER A 22 -9.72 4.89 11.22
C SER A 22 -10.08 3.43 11.37
N LEU A 23 -10.42 2.98 12.59
CA LEU A 23 -10.87 1.61 12.83
C LEU A 23 -12.15 1.28 12.05
N ILE A 24 -13.15 2.18 12.08
CA ILE A 24 -14.39 2.00 11.31
C ILE A 24 -14.10 2.00 9.81
N GLY A 25 -13.20 2.89 9.34
CA GLY A 25 -12.75 2.94 7.96
C GLY A 25 -12.14 1.61 7.53
N ASN A 26 -11.20 1.08 8.30
CA ASN A 26 -10.55 -0.22 8.05
C ASN A 26 -11.55 -1.38 8.03
N LEU A 27 -12.55 -1.37 8.91
CA LEU A 27 -13.59 -2.40 8.92
C LEU A 27 -14.38 -2.43 7.61
N HIS A 28 -14.72 -1.26 7.07
CA HIS A 28 -15.34 -1.15 5.76
C HIS A 28 -14.39 -1.63 4.65
N LEU A 29 -13.12 -1.22 4.67
CA LEU A 29 -12.13 -1.64 3.67
C LEU A 29 -11.89 -3.16 3.67
N ALA A 30 -11.85 -3.79 4.85
CA ALA A 30 -11.72 -5.24 5.00
C ALA A 30 -12.91 -6.00 4.39
N LYS A 31 -14.10 -5.38 4.37
CA LYS A 31 -15.31 -5.89 3.73
C LYS A 31 -15.44 -5.49 2.24
N GLN A 32 -14.42 -4.85 1.67
CA GLN A 32 -14.45 -4.28 0.32
C GLN A 32 -15.53 -3.19 0.12
N GLU A 33 -15.98 -2.57 1.21
CA GLU A 33 -16.93 -1.45 1.20
C GLU A 33 -16.16 -0.13 1.02
N TRP A 34 -15.57 0.06 -0.16
CA TRP A 34 -14.63 1.16 -0.45
C TRP A 34 -15.23 2.56 -0.21
N GLY A 35 -16.46 2.81 -0.68
CA GLY A 35 -17.13 4.11 -0.53
C GLY A 35 -17.38 4.50 0.93
N PRO A 36 -18.03 3.64 1.74
CA PRO A 36 -18.18 3.87 3.18
C PRO A 36 -16.85 4.05 3.91
N GLY A 37 -15.83 3.24 3.59
CA GLY A 37 -14.50 3.33 4.19
C GLY A 37 -13.80 4.66 3.87
N GLN A 38 -13.78 5.05 2.59
CA GLN A 38 -13.24 6.32 2.11
C GLN A 38 -13.81 7.52 2.88
N LYS A 39 -15.13 7.57 3.03
CA LYS A 39 -15.82 8.66 3.75
C LYS A 39 -15.36 8.81 5.21
N LYS A 40 -14.90 7.73 5.86
CA LYS A 40 -14.42 7.81 7.25
C LYS A 40 -13.08 8.53 7.33
N PHE A 41 -12.15 8.22 6.43
CA PHE A 41 -10.86 8.89 6.35
C PHE A 41 -10.99 10.35 5.88
N GLU A 42 -11.86 10.63 4.90
CA GLU A 42 -12.16 12.02 4.49
C GLU A 42 -12.69 12.85 5.66
N ARG A 43 -13.49 12.25 6.56
CA ARG A 43 -13.99 12.91 7.77
C ARG A 43 -12.89 13.22 8.80
N ILE A 44 -11.83 12.43 8.84
CA ILE A 44 -10.65 12.73 9.68
C ILE A 44 -9.93 13.93 9.08
N LEU A 45 -9.68 13.92 7.78
CA LEU A 45 -8.91 14.96 7.09
C LEU A 45 -9.67 16.29 6.93
N SER A 46 -11.00 16.29 7.02
CA SER A 46 -11.80 17.53 6.93
C SER A 46 -11.64 18.45 8.14
N ARG A 47 -10.99 17.99 9.22
CA ARG A 47 -10.79 18.79 10.43
C ARG A 47 -9.42 19.48 10.38
N PRO A 48 -9.31 20.78 10.72
CA PRO A 48 -8.05 21.52 10.64
C PRO A 48 -6.88 20.89 11.41
N LEU A 49 -7.16 20.25 12.54
CA LEU A 49 -6.14 19.64 13.41
C LEU A 49 -5.62 18.28 12.92
N THR A 50 -6.36 17.62 12.03
CA THR A 50 -6.05 16.26 11.56
C THR A 50 -6.01 16.18 10.03
N LYS A 51 -5.97 17.33 9.35
CA LYS A 51 -5.91 17.45 7.88
C LYS A 51 -4.66 16.83 7.24
N ASP A 52 -3.62 16.66 8.05
CA ASP A 52 -2.31 16.12 7.68
C ASP A 52 -2.05 14.76 8.36
N ASP A 53 -3.09 14.09 8.86
CA ASP A 53 -2.98 12.79 9.51
C ASP A 53 -2.40 11.75 8.53
N PRO A 54 -1.18 11.23 8.77
CA PRO A 54 -0.47 10.41 7.79
C PRO A 54 -1.19 9.09 7.53
N TYR A 55 -1.78 8.49 8.56
CA TYR A 55 -2.51 7.24 8.45
C TYR A 55 -3.70 7.38 7.50
N SER A 56 -4.53 8.41 7.71
CA SER A 56 -5.70 8.67 6.89
C SER A 56 -5.34 9.03 5.45
N LEU A 57 -4.25 9.78 5.24
CA LEU A 57 -3.74 10.08 3.89
C LEU A 57 -3.27 8.82 3.17
N ILE A 58 -2.49 7.95 3.84
CA ILE A 58 -2.05 6.66 3.27
C ILE A 58 -3.27 5.79 2.97
N ALA A 59 -4.24 5.68 3.88
CA ALA A 59 -5.44 4.88 3.68
C ALA A 59 -6.26 5.35 2.47
N LEU A 60 -6.45 6.67 2.30
CA LEU A 60 -7.10 7.20 1.11
C LEU A 60 -6.28 6.97 -0.17
N GLY A 61 -4.96 7.13 -0.10
CA GLY A 61 -4.06 6.77 -1.20
C GLY A 61 -4.24 5.32 -1.63
N ASN A 62 -4.32 4.39 -0.67
CA ASN A 62 -4.54 2.97 -0.91
C ASN A 62 -5.92 2.68 -1.50
N VAL A 63 -6.97 3.40 -1.09
CA VAL A 63 -8.30 3.29 -1.72
C VAL A 63 -8.23 3.66 -3.20
N TRP A 64 -7.58 4.77 -3.56
CA TRP A 64 -7.39 5.15 -4.96
C TRP A 64 -6.52 4.14 -5.72
N LEU A 65 -5.44 3.65 -5.10
CA LEU A 65 -4.57 2.62 -5.70
C LEU A 65 -5.36 1.33 -5.98
N GLN A 66 -6.25 0.92 -5.08
CA GLN A 66 -7.08 -0.26 -5.29
C GLN A 66 -7.97 -0.15 -6.53
N THR A 67 -8.49 1.05 -6.82
CA THR A 67 -9.26 1.26 -8.06
C THR A 67 -8.44 1.03 -9.31
N LEU A 68 -7.11 1.25 -9.26
CA LEU A 68 -6.20 0.95 -10.36
C LEU A 68 -6.01 -0.56 -10.53
N HIS A 69 -5.87 -1.31 -9.43
CA HIS A 69 -5.79 -2.78 -9.47
C HIS A 69 -7.05 -3.43 -10.07
N ALA A 70 -8.22 -2.82 -9.91
CA ALA A 70 -9.46 -3.30 -10.50
C ALA A 70 -9.50 -3.18 -12.04
N GLY A 71 -8.56 -2.47 -12.66
CA GLY A 71 -8.48 -2.28 -14.10
C GLY A 71 -9.47 -1.23 -14.60
N ILE A 72 -9.00 0.02 -14.76
CA ILE A 72 -9.82 1.12 -15.29
C ILE A 72 -9.61 1.22 -16.79
N LYS A 73 -10.65 0.94 -17.58
CA LYS A 73 -10.58 1.04 -19.05
C LYS A 73 -10.43 2.47 -19.58
N ASP A 74 -11.02 3.42 -18.86
CA ASP A 74 -10.96 4.85 -19.18
C ASP A 74 -9.64 5.46 -18.68
N LYS A 75 -8.77 5.83 -19.63
CA LYS A 75 -7.44 6.40 -19.35
C LYS A 75 -7.49 7.73 -18.61
N ASP A 76 -8.49 8.58 -18.84
CA ASP A 76 -8.61 9.86 -18.14
C ASP A 76 -9.06 9.65 -16.69
N LYS A 77 -9.93 8.66 -16.47
CA LYS A 77 -10.30 8.23 -15.11
C LYS A 77 -9.10 7.60 -14.39
N GLU A 78 -8.36 6.73 -15.05
CA GLU A 78 -7.14 6.11 -14.52
C GLU A 78 -6.12 7.17 -14.08
N LYS A 79 -5.80 8.11 -14.96
CA LYS A 79 -4.87 9.22 -14.67
C LYS A 79 -5.33 10.04 -13.46
N ARG A 80 -6.61 10.39 -13.38
CA ARG A 80 -7.17 11.12 -12.22
C ARG A 80 -7.02 10.33 -10.91
N HIS A 81 -7.17 9.01 -10.94
CA HIS A 81 -7.02 8.17 -9.75
C HIS A 81 -5.54 8.02 -9.36
N GLN A 82 -4.64 7.90 -10.33
CA GLN A 82 -3.19 7.98 -10.11
C GLN A 82 -2.78 9.31 -9.46
N ASP A 83 -3.25 10.44 -10.00
CA ASP A 83 -2.92 11.77 -9.49
C ASP A 83 -3.45 11.99 -8.06
N ARG A 84 -4.66 11.48 -7.75
CA ARG A 84 -5.20 11.52 -6.39
C ARG A 84 -4.37 10.69 -5.42
N ALA A 85 -4.07 9.43 -5.75
CA ALA A 85 -3.24 8.57 -4.91
C ALA A 85 -1.87 9.21 -4.66
N LEU A 86 -1.22 9.67 -5.72
CA LEU A 86 0.09 10.30 -5.66
C LEU A 86 0.08 11.59 -4.81
N GLY A 87 -0.97 12.41 -4.92
CA GLY A 87 -1.15 13.61 -4.12
C GLY A 87 -1.18 13.31 -2.62
N MET A 88 -1.90 12.26 -2.21
CA MET A 88 -1.97 11.85 -0.81
C MET A 88 -0.61 11.39 -0.28
N TYR A 89 0.10 10.50 -1.00
CA TYR A 89 1.41 10.03 -0.57
C TYR A 89 2.47 11.15 -0.54
N LYS A 90 2.47 12.04 -1.55
CA LYS A 90 3.35 13.22 -1.55
C LYS A 90 3.06 14.17 -0.40
N GLN A 91 1.80 14.30 0.03
CA GLN A 91 1.48 15.09 1.22
C GLN A 91 2.10 14.48 2.48
N VAL A 92 2.03 13.15 2.64
CA VAL A 92 2.70 12.47 3.77
C VAL A 92 4.22 12.68 3.72
N LEU A 93 4.86 12.50 2.56
CA LEU A 93 6.31 12.67 2.44
C LEU A 93 6.79 14.12 2.62
N ARG A 94 5.95 15.12 2.38
CA ARG A 94 6.26 16.53 2.72
C ARG A 94 6.36 16.75 4.22
N ASN A 95 5.58 16.02 5.01
CA ASN A 95 5.56 16.13 6.47
C ASN A 95 6.56 15.17 7.14
N ASP A 96 6.75 13.99 6.56
CA ASP A 96 7.66 12.95 7.02
C ASP A 96 8.32 12.27 5.80
N ASN A 97 9.53 12.72 5.46
CA ASN A 97 10.27 12.24 4.29
C ASN A 97 10.81 10.81 4.42
N ARG A 98 10.72 10.20 5.61
CA ARG A 98 11.15 8.81 5.88
C ARG A 98 9.98 7.84 5.95
N ASN A 99 8.77 8.29 5.60
CA ASN A 99 7.58 7.46 5.69
C ASN A 99 7.59 6.33 4.65
N ILE A 100 7.93 5.11 5.10
CA ILE A 100 8.04 3.91 4.26
C ILE A 100 6.73 3.52 3.58
N TRP A 101 5.58 3.80 4.20
CA TRP A 101 4.26 3.45 3.67
C TRP A 101 3.89 4.33 2.49
N ALA A 102 4.13 5.64 2.61
CA ALA A 102 3.94 6.58 1.51
C ALA A 102 4.91 6.30 0.36
N ALA A 103 6.18 6.00 0.65
CA ALA A 103 7.16 5.61 -0.37
C ALA A 103 6.74 4.32 -1.11
N ASN A 104 6.28 3.29 -0.40
CA ASN A 104 5.74 2.07 -1.01
C ASN A 104 4.54 2.36 -1.92
N GLY A 105 3.59 3.19 -1.47
CA GLY A 105 2.46 3.61 -2.28
C GLY A 105 2.87 4.33 -3.58
N ILE A 106 3.89 5.19 -3.52
CA ILE A 106 4.46 5.84 -4.71
C ILE A 106 5.10 4.79 -5.64
N GLY A 107 5.86 3.84 -5.10
CA GLY A 107 6.43 2.74 -5.87
C GLY A 107 5.37 1.97 -6.65
N CYS A 108 4.21 1.67 -6.04
CA CYS A 108 3.09 1.02 -6.72
C CYS A 108 2.50 1.89 -7.85
N ILE A 109 2.36 3.20 -7.64
CA ILE A 109 1.87 4.11 -8.69
C ILE A 109 2.86 4.18 -9.86
N LEU A 110 4.17 4.21 -9.60
CA LEU A 110 5.19 4.15 -10.65
C LEU A 110 5.10 2.85 -11.46
N ALA A 111 4.85 1.72 -10.79
CA ALA A 111 4.64 0.43 -11.45
C ALA A 111 3.42 0.46 -12.39
N HIS A 112 2.29 1.01 -11.94
CA HIS A 112 1.09 1.20 -12.78
C HIS A 112 1.33 2.09 -14.00
N LYS A 113 2.24 3.06 -13.88
CA LYS A 113 2.68 3.91 -14.99
C LYS A 113 3.72 3.25 -15.91
N ASN A 114 4.04 1.97 -15.68
CA ASN A 114 5.07 1.21 -16.38
C ASN A 114 6.49 1.81 -16.23
N LEU A 115 6.73 2.58 -15.17
CA LEU A 115 8.04 3.13 -14.79
C LEU A 115 8.75 2.13 -13.86
N LEU A 116 9.06 0.95 -14.43
CA LEU A 116 9.47 -0.22 -13.65
C LEU A 116 10.83 -0.04 -12.95
N ASN A 117 11.77 0.68 -13.56
CA ASN A 117 13.09 0.92 -12.97
C ASN A 117 12.97 1.86 -11.77
N GLU A 118 12.26 2.97 -11.93
CA GLU A 118 12.04 3.96 -10.88
C GLU A 118 11.24 3.35 -9.72
N SER A 119 10.22 2.54 -10.04
CA SER A 119 9.45 1.79 -9.05
C SER A 119 10.35 0.86 -8.22
N ARG A 120 11.24 0.12 -8.88
CA ARG A 120 12.21 -0.76 -8.20
C ARG A 120 13.15 0.01 -7.29
N ASP A 121 13.67 1.15 -7.74
CA ASP A 121 14.60 1.96 -6.96
C ASP A 121 13.94 2.54 -5.70
N VAL A 122 12.65 2.91 -5.79
CA VAL A 122 11.85 3.32 -4.62
C VAL A 122 11.64 2.14 -3.66
N PHE A 123 11.27 0.96 -4.16
CA PHE A 123 11.09 -0.21 -3.30
C PHE A 123 12.41 -0.69 -2.67
N ALA A 124 13.54 -0.54 -3.34
CA ALA A 124 14.85 -0.85 -2.78
C ALA A 124 15.15 0.03 -1.56
N GLN A 125 14.85 1.34 -1.64
CA GLN A 125 14.99 2.25 -0.50
C GLN A 125 14.07 1.86 0.67
N VAL A 126 12.82 1.47 0.40
CA VAL A 126 11.89 1.00 1.45
C VAL A 126 12.41 -0.26 2.14
N ARG A 127 12.94 -1.21 1.36
CA ARG A 127 13.54 -2.45 1.88
C ARG A 127 14.80 -2.19 2.71
N GLU A 128 15.61 -1.22 2.32
CA GLU A 128 16.80 -0.83 3.09
C GLU A 128 16.44 -0.15 4.41
N ALA A 129 15.31 0.56 4.44
CA ALA A 129 14.83 1.23 5.65
C ALA A 129 14.23 0.28 6.71
N THR A 130 13.68 -0.87 6.31
CA THR A 130 13.11 -1.85 7.25
C THR A 130 13.06 -3.28 6.70
N ALA A 131 13.34 -4.25 7.58
CA ALA A 131 13.10 -5.67 7.29
C ALA A 131 11.63 -6.09 7.53
N ASP A 132 10.88 -5.31 8.30
CA ASP A 132 9.52 -5.64 8.78
C ASP A 132 8.43 -5.02 7.89
N PHE A 133 8.59 -5.17 6.57
CA PHE A 133 7.55 -4.74 5.61
C PHE A 133 7.40 -5.74 4.46
N PRO A 134 6.69 -6.87 4.68
CA PRO A 134 6.61 -7.96 3.70
C PRO A 134 6.12 -7.54 2.31
N ASP A 135 5.19 -6.58 2.25
CA ASP A 135 4.60 -6.09 0.99
C ASP A 135 5.66 -5.57 0.01
N VAL A 136 6.75 -4.98 0.50
CA VAL A 136 7.82 -4.47 -0.38
C VAL A 136 8.50 -5.59 -1.16
N TRP A 137 8.64 -6.76 -0.56
CA TRP A 137 9.28 -7.91 -1.20
C TRP A 137 8.40 -8.46 -2.34
N LEU A 138 7.08 -8.51 -2.12
CA LEU A 138 6.11 -8.87 -3.15
C LEU A 138 6.11 -7.87 -4.29
N ASN A 139 6.14 -6.57 -3.97
CA ASN A 139 6.19 -5.51 -4.96
C ASN A 139 7.44 -5.59 -5.84
N ILE A 140 8.63 -5.79 -5.25
CA ILE A 140 9.88 -5.97 -6.01
C ILE A 140 9.82 -7.22 -6.88
N ALA A 141 9.30 -8.33 -6.35
CA ALA A 141 9.12 -9.54 -7.14
C ALA A 141 8.20 -9.30 -8.34
N HIS A 142 7.10 -8.55 -8.15
CA HIS A 142 6.19 -8.13 -9.23
C HIS A 142 6.91 -7.39 -10.34
N ILE A 143 7.75 -6.41 -9.98
CA ILE A 143 8.58 -5.70 -10.95
C ILE A 143 9.50 -6.66 -11.72
N TYR A 144 10.16 -7.62 -11.06
CA TYR A 144 11.01 -8.57 -11.76
C TYR A 144 10.23 -9.46 -12.75
N VAL A 145 9.01 -9.89 -12.41
CA VAL A 145 8.17 -10.66 -13.35
C VAL A 145 7.77 -9.80 -14.55
N GLU A 146 7.36 -8.55 -14.34
CA GLU A 146 7.01 -7.62 -15.43
C GLU A 146 8.23 -7.32 -16.33
N GLN A 147 9.43 -7.26 -15.75
CA GLN A 147 10.69 -7.15 -16.47
C GLN A 147 11.18 -8.46 -17.12
N LYS A 148 10.42 -9.55 -17.00
CA LYS A 148 10.79 -10.91 -17.46
C LYS A 148 12.06 -11.48 -16.80
N GLN A 149 12.50 -10.90 -15.68
CA GLN A 149 13.63 -11.35 -14.88
C GLN A 149 13.20 -12.43 -13.89
N TYR A 150 12.71 -13.55 -14.40
CA TYR A 150 12.03 -14.53 -13.56
C TYR A 150 12.94 -15.24 -12.55
N ILE A 151 14.24 -15.38 -12.86
CA ILE A 151 15.21 -15.94 -11.90
C ILE A 151 15.27 -15.04 -10.67
N ALA A 152 15.43 -13.73 -10.87
CA ALA A 152 15.45 -12.76 -9.78
C ALA A 152 14.14 -12.80 -8.97
N ALA A 153 12.99 -12.82 -9.66
CA ALA A 153 11.67 -12.90 -9.01
C ALA A 153 11.51 -14.14 -8.11
N VAL A 154 11.95 -15.30 -8.57
CA VAL A 154 11.86 -16.57 -7.80
C VAL A 154 12.85 -16.59 -6.63
N THR A 155 14.02 -15.98 -6.79
CA THR A 155 15.04 -15.92 -5.74
C THR A 155 14.71 -14.93 -4.62
N MET A 156 13.69 -14.09 -4.79
CA MET A 156 13.14 -13.27 -3.72
C MET A 156 12.53 -14.21 -2.67
N LYS A 157 13.36 -14.68 -1.74
CA LYS A 157 12.94 -15.51 -0.62
C LYS A 157 11.98 -14.68 0.22
N PHE A 158 10.70 -15.02 0.14
CA PHE A 158 9.69 -14.53 1.06
C PHE A 158 10.05 -15.07 2.45
N TYR A 159 10.73 -14.25 3.24
CA TYR A 159 11.02 -14.59 4.61
C TYR A 159 9.68 -14.74 5.35
N LYS A 160 9.38 -15.95 5.81
CA LYS A 160 8.43 -16.27 6.89
C LYS A 160 6.92 -16.28 6.62
N HIS A 161 6.43 -16.27 5.38
CA HIS A 161 4.98 -16.27 5.16
C HIS A 161 4.50 -17.39 4.23
N ASP A 162 3.96 -18.45 4.83
CA ASP A 162 3.02 -19.39 4.19
C ASP A 162 1.67 -18.69 3.92
N ASN A 163 1.73 -17.50 3.34
CA ASN A 163 0.55 -16.75 2.94
C ASN A 163 0.13 -17.23 1.55
N THR A 164 -1.12 -17.64 1.43
CA THR A 164 -1.78 -18.06 0.19
C THR A 164 -1.50 -17.11 -0.98
N GLU A 165 -1.49 -15.80 -0.75
CA GLU A 165 -1.26 -14.77 -1.77
C GLU A 165 0.20 -14.78 -2.27
N VAL A 166 1.15 -14.94 -1.36
CA VAL A 166 2.59 -15.06 -1.66
C VAL A 166 2.85 -16.34 -2.47
N LEU A 167 2.25 -17.46 -2.06
CA LEU A 167 2.39 -18.74 -2.74
C LEU A 167 1.78 -18.70 -4.15
N LEU A 168 0.61 -18.06 -4.32
CA LEU A 168 -0.02 -17.88 -5.62
C LEU A 168 0.86 -17.04 -6.55
N TYR A 169 1.44 -15.96 -6.02
CA TYR A 169 2.37 -15.11 -6.76
C TYR A 169 3.61 -15.88 -7.21
N LEU A 170 4.22 -16.64 -6.29
CA LEU A 170 5.39 -17.47 -6.57
C LEU A 170 5.09 -18.55 -7.62
N ALA A 171 3.92 -19.20 -7.53
CA ALA A 171 3.48 -20.14 -8.55
C ALA A 171 3.35 -19.50 -9.93
N ARG A 172 2.81 -18.27 -10.00
CA ARG A 172 2.72 -17.50 -11.26
C ARG A 172 4.11 -17.19 -11.83
N ALA A 173 5.07 -16.81 -10.98
CA ALA A 173 6.46 -16.56 -11.40
C ALA A 173 7.14 -17.84 -11.93
N TYR A 174 6.93 -18.99 -11.27
CA TYR A 174 7.41 -20.29 -11.75
C TYR A 174 6.77 -20.69 -13.10
N PHE A 175 5.47 -20.47 -13.25
CA PHE A 175 4.78 -20.74 -14.50
C PHE A 175 5.32 -19.89 -15.66
N LYS A 176 5.50 -18.58 -15.44
CA LYS A 176 6.07 -17.65 -16.43
C LYS A 176 7.53 -17.93 -16.78
N SER A 177 8.27 -18.60 -15.89
CA SER A 177 9.64 -19.08 -16.14
C SER A 177 9.74 -20.49 -16.72
N ASN A 178 8.62 -21.10 -17.14
CA ASN A 178 8.57 -22.46 -17.65
C ASN A 178 9.00 -23.54 -16.63
N ARG A 179 9.01 -23.21 -15.34
CA ARG A 179 9.32 -24.11 -14.22
C ARG A 179 8.05 -24.78 -13.70
N LEU A 180 7.44 -25.60 -14.56
CA LEU A 180 6.08 -26.12 -14.35
C LEU A 180 5.98 -27.07 -13.15
N LYS A 181 7.05 -27.82 -12.84
CA LYS A 181 7.08 -28.73 -11.68
C LYS A 181 6.99 -27.94 -10.37
N GLU A 182 7.80 -26.89 -10.25
CA GLU A 182 7.82 -26.01 -9.07
C GLU A 182 6.54 -25.19 -8.96
N ALA A 183 5.98 -24.72 -10.08
CA ALA A 183 4.67 -24.07 -10.08
C ALA A 183 3.58 -24.98 -9.50
N LYS A 184 3.52 -26.24 -9.97
CA LYS A 184 2.56 -27.24 -9.46
C LYS A 184 2.75 -27.52 -7.97
N GLN A 185 3.98 -27.76 -7.53
CA GLN A 185 4.29 -28.02 -6.13
C GLN A 185 3.93 -26.84 -5.23
N THR A 186 4.15 -25.60 -5.71
CA THR A 186 3.79 -24.39 -4.97
C THR A 186 2.27 -24.26 -4.85
N LEU A 187 1.53 -24.49 -5.94
CA LEU A 187 0.06 -24.47 -5.94
C LEU A 187 -0.55 -25.52 -5.00
N GLN A 188 0.08 -26.69 -4.85
CA GLN A 188 -0.39 -27.72 -3.92
C GLN A 188 -0.31 -27.31 -2.45
N LYS A 189 0.50 -26.29 -2.11
CA LYS A 189 0.61 -25.73 -0.76
C LYS A 189 -0.39 -24.59 -0.49
N VAL A 190 -1.13 -24.15 -1.51
CA VAL A 190 -2.14 -23.09 -1.41
C VAL A 190 -3.47 -23.63 -0.85
N CYS A 191 -3.64 -24.96 -0.83
CA CYS A 191 -4.79 -25.68 -0.28
C CYS A 191 -4.60 -26.03 1.20
#